data_AF-A0A510TUG6-F1
#
_entry.id   AF-A0A510TUG6-F1
#
_cell.length_a   1.000
_cell.length_b   1.000
_cell.length_c   1.000
_cell.angle_alpha   90.00
_cell.angle_beta   90.00
_cell.angle_gamma   90.00
#
_symmetry.space_group_name_H-M   'P 1'
#
loop_
_entity.id
_entity.type
_entity.pdbx_description
1 polymer ?
#
loop_
_entity_poly.entity_id
_entity_poly.type
_entity_poly.pdbx_seq_one_letter_code
_entity_poly.pdbx_strand_id
1 'polypeptide(L)'
;MQKKTIKKLLKKQDTKNEYFYIQFSDGRTLEVPVRVTSGDMTAHDDLVRRIAHKEGTMTADNGQVFDFKKIIHYDIENTRRTGFGPQPQ
;
A
#
# COMPACT_ATOMS: atom_id res chain seq x y z
N MET A 1 -36.24 -19.52 -18.32
CA MET A 1 -34.88 -18.95 -18.35
C MET A 1 -34.59 -18.09 -17.10
N GLN A 2 -34.44 -18.68 -15.91
CA GLN A 2 -34.18 -17.92 -14.66
C GLN A 2 -32.96 -18.48 -13.90
N LYS A 3 -31.74 -18.22 -14.39
CA LYS A 3 -30.50 -18.57 -13.67
C LYS A 3 -29.39 -17.51 -13.81
N LYS A 4 -29.74 -16.23 -13.99
CA LYS A 4 -28.74 -15.16 -14.16
C LYS A 4 -28.56 -14.23 -12.96
N THR A 5 -29.28 -14.44 -11.85
CA THR A 5 -29.37 -13.42 -10.78
C THR A 5 -28.53 -13.71 -9.53
N ILE A 6 -27.98 -14.92 -9.35
CA ILE A 6 -27.39 -15.30 -8.04
C ILE A 6 -25.88 -15.02 -7.93
N LYS A 7 -25.08 -15.07 -9.01
CA LYS A 7 -23.61 -14.95 -8.88
C LYS A 7 -23.05 -13.52 -8.92
N LYS A 8 -23.89 -12.50 -9.10
CA LYS A 8 -23.45 -11.08 -9.01
C LYS A 8 -23.37 -10.56 -7.57
N LEU A 9 -23.88 -11.32 -6.59
CA LEU A 9 -23.94 -10.94 -5.18
C LEU A 9 -22.76 -11.45 -4.33
N LEU A 10 -21.97 -12.43 -4.80
CA LEU A 10 -20.89 -13.05 -4.00
C LEU A 10 -19.49 -12.44 -4.19
N LYS A 11 -19.34 -11.43 -5.05
CA LYS A 11 -18.03 -10.84 -5.36
C LYS A 11 -17.94 -9.38 -4.93
N LYS A 12 -18.51 -9.06 -3.76
CA LYS A 12 -17.89 -8.06 -2.89
C LYS A 12 -16.67 -8.72 -2.28
N GLN A 13 -15.64 -8.91 -3.11
CA GLN A 13 -14.30 -9.05 -2.59
C GLN A 13 -14.07 -7.74 -1.84
N ASP A 14 -13.98 -7.82 -0.51
CA ASP A 14 -13.71 -6.69 0.37
C ASP A 14 -12.28 -6.23 0.03
N THR A 15 -12.17 -5.41 -1.01
CA THR A 15 -10.90 -4.85 -1.46
C THR A 15 -10.67 -3.60 -0.62
N LYS A 16 -9.72 -3.70 0.30
CA LYS A 16 -9.29 -2.60 1.16
C LYS A 16 -8.05 -1.99 0.56
N ASN A 17 -7.96 -0.66 0.60
CA ASN A 17 -6.73 0.03 0.31
C ASN A 17 -6.03 0.29 1.64
N GLU A 18 -4.88 -0.33 1.83
CA GLU A 18 -3.97 0.00 2.91
C GLU A 18 -2.92 0.97 2.39
N TYR A 19 -2.57 1.95 3.22
CA TYR A 19 -1.58 2.95 2.90
C TYR A 19 -0.38 2.73 3.83
N PHE A 20 0.76 2.40 3.24
CA PHE A 20 2.01 2.24 3.96
C PHE A 20 2.75 3.56 3.96
N TYR A 21 3.07 4.07 5.14
CA TYR A 21 3.87 5.26 5.36
C TYR A 21 5.26 4.85 5.81
N ILE A 22 6.19 4.80 4.87
CA ILE A 22 7.56 4.37 5.12
C ILE A 22 8.42 5.61 5.36
N GLN A 23 8.93 5.79 6.58
CA GLN A 23 9.82 6.88 6.93
C GLN A 23 11.29 6.45 6.80
N PHE A 24 12.07 7.28 6.12
CA PHE A 24 13.48 7.06 5.84
C PHE A 24 14.36 7.96 6.71
N SER A 25 15.62 7.57 6.87
CA SER A 25 16.63 8.33 7.63
C SER A 25 16.94 9.71 7.05
N ASP A 26 16.58 9.97 5.79
CA ASP A 26 16.67 11.29 5.15
C ASP A 26 15.56 12.25 5.62
N GLY A 27 14.64 11.80 6.49
CA GLY A 27 13.48 12.57 6.96
C GLY A 27 12.30 12.54 5.99
N ARG A 28 12.46 11.92 4.82
CA ARG A 28 11.39 11.72 3.84
C ARG A 28 10.49 10.56 4.24
N THR A 29 9.23 10.64 3.82
CA THR A 29 8.27 9.57 3.99
C THR A 29 7.62 9.25 2.65
N LEU A 30 7.48 7.95 2.37
CA LEU A 30 6.90 7.40 1.15
C LEU A 30 5.55 6.80 1.47
N GLU A 31 4.52 7.25 0.75
CA GLU A 31 3.18 6.65 0.78
C GLU A 31 3.11 5.56 -0.30
N VAL A 32 2.80 4.33 0.10
CA VAL A 32 2.59 3.19 -0.81
C VAL A 32 1.17 2.68 -0.64
N PRO A 33 0.25 2.97 -1.60
CA PRO A 33 -1.08 2.41 -1.57
C PRO A 33 -1.03 0.95 -2.03
N VAL A 34 -1.39 0.02 -1.14
CA VAL A 34 -1.51 -1.40 -1.41
C VAL A 34 -2.98 -1.77 -1.45
N ARG A 35 -3.41 -2.38 -2.54
CA ARG A 35 -4.75 -2.96 -2.65
C ARG A 35 -4.71 -4.38 -2.10
N VAL A 36 -5.33 -4.57 -0.95
CA VAL A 36 -5.50 -5.88 -0.31
C VAL A 36 -6.88 -6.37 -0.64
N THR A 37 -6.99 -7.61 -1.10
CA THR A 37 -8.30 -8.24 -1.27
C THR A 37 -8.53 -9.21 -0.14
N SER A 38 -9.74 -9.29 0.42
CA SER A 38 -10.05 -10.28 1.45
C SER A 38 -9.72 -11.71 0.95
N GLY A 39 -8.66 -12.31 1.52
CA GLY A 39 -8.11 -13.61 1.11
C GLY A 39 -6.84 -13.56 0.24
N ASP A 40 -6.43 -12.37 -0.22
CA ASP A 40 -5.18 -12.15 -0.96
C ASP A 40 -4.41 -10.97 -0.33
N MET A 41 -3.57 -11.33 0.64
CA MET A 41 -2.65 -10.44 1.35
C MET A 41 -1.24 -10.47 0.74
N THR A 42 -1.05 -11.13 -0.40
CA THR A 42 0.29 -11.37 -0.98
C THR A 42 1.06 -10.07 -1.20
N ALA A 43 0.38 -9.02 -1.69
CA ALA A 43 1.00 -7.71 -1.91
C ALA A 43 1.35 -6.99 -0.60
N HIS A 44 0.54 -7.18 0.45
CA HIS A 44 0.81 -6.66 1.79
C HIS A 44 2.04 -7.38 2.38
N ASP A 45 2.02 -8.71 2.41
CA ASP A 45 3.10 -9.54 2.95
C ASP A 45 4.43 -9.32 2.21
N ASP A 46 4.38 -9.22 0.87
CA ASP A 46 5.57 -8.96 0.07
C ASP A 46 6.16 -7.57 0.37
N LEU A 47 5.33 -6.54 0.53
CA LEU A 47 5.80 -5.21 0.89
C LEU A 47 6.36 -5.16 2.32
N VAL A 48 5.65 -5.74 3.29
CA VAL A 48 6.12 -5.85 4.69
C VAL A 48 7.45 -6.60 4.74
N ARG A 49 7.58 -7.71 4.00
CA ARG A 49 8.82 -8.48 3.92
C ARG A 49 9.95 -7.64 3.33
N ARG A 50 9.75 -6.94 2.21
CA ARG A 50 10.77 -6.07 1.61
C ARG A 50 11.21 -4.95 2.56
N ILE A 51 10.27 -4.34 3.28
CA ILE A 51 10.53 -3.32 4.29
C ILE A 51 11.33 -3.92 5.47
N ALA A 52 10.89 -5.07 5.99
CA ALA A 52 11.49 -5.74 7.14
C ALA A 52 12.93 -6.21 6.85
N HIS A 53 13.14 -6.77 5.66
CA HIS A 53 14.46 -7.17 5.19
C HIS A 53 15.31 -5.99 4.71
N LYS A 54 14.70 -4.81 4.52
CA LYS A 54 15.36 -3.60 4.01
C LYS A 54 16.06 -3.85 2.67
N GLU A 55 15.44 -4.67 1.83
CA GLU A 55 16.02 -5.13 0.57
C GLU A 55 15.30 -4.52 -0.63
N GLY A 56 16.06 -3.79 -1.44
CA GLY A 56 15.60 -3.19 -2.68
C GLY A 56 15.44 -1.66 -2.61
N THR A 57 15.03 -1.11 -3.74
CA THR A 57 14.74 0.32 -3.92
C THR A 57 13.36 0.46 -4.51
N MET A 58 12.62 1.49 -4.11
CA MET A 58 11.34 1.82 -4.70
C MET A 58 11.37 3.23 -5.27
N THR A 59 10.90 3.38 -6.50
CA THR A 59 10.76 4.69 -7.13
C THR A 59 9.34 5.19 -6.90
N ALA A 60 9.22 6.35 -6.28
CA ALA A 60 7.94 7.02 -6.13
C ALA A 60 7.49 7.63 -7.47
N ASP A 61 6.20 7.97 -7.55
CA ASP A 61 5.58 8.58 -8.73
C ASP A 61 6.24 9.90 -9.15
N ASN A 62 6.82 10.63 -8.19
CA ASN A 62 7.59 11.85 -8.42
C ASN A 62 9.03 11.62 -8.92
N GLY A 63 9.40 10.38 -9.26
CA GLY A 63 10.73 10.00 -9.74
C GLY A 63 11.80 9.87 -8.65
N GLN A 64 11.44 10.05 -7.37
CA GLN A 64 12.39 9.90 -6.28
C GLN A 64 12.62 8.41 -5.97
N VAL A 65 13.90 8.02 -5.92
CA VAL A 65 14.31 6.67 -5.54
C VAL A 65 14.49 6.60 -4.02
N PHE A 66 13.80 5.67 -3.39
CA PHE A 66 13.86 5.38 -1.97
C PHE A 66 14.52 4.03 -1.75
N ASP A 67 15.61 4.01 -0.99
CA ASP A 67 16.33 2.77 -0.64
C ASP A 67 15.81 2.21 0.68
N PHE A 68 15.36 0.95 0.67
CA PHE A 68 14.77 0.34 1.86
C PHE A 68 15.79 0.11 2.99
N LYS A 69 17.10 0.13 2.73
CA LYS A 69 18.15 0.12 3.78
C LYS A 69 18.06 1.32 4.70
N LYS A 70 17.53 2.43 4.19
CA LYS A 70 17.41 3.69 4.92
C LYS A 70 16.10 3.80 5.70
N ILE A 71 15.26 2.77 5.75
CA ILE A 71 14.02 2.81 6.53
C ILE A 71 14.36 2.85 8.02
N ILE A 72 13.78 3.83 8.71
CA ILE A 72 13.86 3.99 10.17
C ILE A 72 12.57 3.57 10.84
N HIS A 73 11.43 3.79 10.19
CA HIS A 73 10.11 3.51 10.73
C HIS A 73 9.14 3.26 9.58
N TYR A 74 8.14 2.43 9.79
CA TYR A 74 7.02 2.27 8.87
C TYR A 74 5.72 2.17 9.67
N ASP A 75 4.67 2.74 9.10
CA ASP A 75 3.32 2.71 9.66
C ASP A 75 2.33 2.24 8.58
N ILE A 76 1.27 1.54 8.98
CA ILE A 76 0.27 1.00 8.06
C ILE A 76 -1.09 1.49 8.51
N GLU A 77 -1.78 2.19 7.62
CA GLU A 77 -3.13 2.70 7.91
C GLU A 77 -4.14 2.27 6.86
N ASN A 78 -5.35 1.99 7.33
CA ASN A 78 -6.49 1.67 6.47
C ASN A 78 -7.10 2.90 5.78
N THR A 79 -6.64 4.10 6.16
CA THR A 79 -7.11 5.38 5.66
C THR A 79 -5.91 6.23 5.28
N ARG A 80 -5.99 6.90 4.13
CA ARG A 80 -4.93 7.82 3.69
C ARG A 80 -4.81 8.99 4.68
N ARG A 81 -3.60 9.26 5.19
CA ARG A 81 -3.30 10.47 5.99
C ARG A 81 -3.58 11.72 5.17
N THR A 82 -4.46 12.57 5.68
CA THR A 82 -4.64 13.94 5.22
C THR A 82 -3.34 14.72 5.48
N GLY A 83 -2.54 14.90 4.42
CA GLY A 83 -1.23 15.55 4.48
C GLY A 83 -0.13 14.86 3.68
N PHE A 84 -0.36 13.64 3.20
CA PHE A 84 0.54 12.92 2.31
C PHE A 84 0.05 12.97 0.85
N GLY A 85 0.84 13.61 -0.02
CA GLY A 85 0.52 13.85 -1.44
C GLY A 85 0.00 15.26 -1.72
N PRO A 86 -0.08 15.67 -3.01
CA PRO A 86 -0.45 17.03 -3.38
C PRO A 86 -1.84 17.34 -2.83
N GLN A 87 -1.93 18.38 -2.02
CA GLN A 87 -3.21 18.95 -1.60
C GLN A 87 -3.96 19.33 -2.88
N PRO A 88 -5.20 18.84 -3.09
CA PRO A 88 -6.05 19.47 -4.10
C PRO A 88 -6.25 20.92 -3.65
N GLN A 89 -5.82 21.85 -4.51
CA GLN A 89 -6.15 23.27 -4.40
C GLN A 89 -7.67 23.47 -4.54
#